data_AF-A0A2H1GY20-F1
#
_entry.id   AF-A0A2H1GY20-F1
#
_cell.length_a   1.000
_cell.length_b   1.000
_cell.length_c   1.000
_cell.angle_alpha   90.00
_cell.angle_beta   90.00
_cell.angle_gamma   90.00
#
_symmetry.space_group_name_H-M   'P 1'
#
loop_
_entity.id
_entity.type
_entity.pdbx_description
1 polymer ?
#
loop_
_entity_poly.entity_id
_entity_poly.type
_entity_poly.pdbx_seq_one_letter_code
_entity_poly.pdbx_strand_id
1 'polypeptide(L)'
;MRYLIPAHVAQVVKSEVRTGERVCVNWEMTRLETPGFNRFRCEHEIVPIPNYEGIAWDDIWRFNPQASSQWDGCRHYSTDMGDGTRAWYGGTKTWESLTLDQKEEYRTQTQTQKHRHSGLIQSEAVARFMWDYHIVAVAGDGVSFEVRPNRDDDWSMHHYCLAGWGVPIGEMFDLERLADLCKKLNRWTFFVTSSPLNHPRGVSSPPNCMALF
;
A
#
# COMPACT_ATOMS: atom_id res chain seq x y z
N MET A 1 5.05 11.01 19.43
CA MET A 1 3.71 11.50 19.90
C MET A 1 3.70 12.93 20.47
N ARG A 2 4.67 13.36 21.30
CA ARG A 2 4.61 14.69 21.97
C ARG A 2 4.56 15.90 21.03
N TYR A 3 5.01 15.75 19.77
CA TYR A 3 4.92 16.81 18.76
C TYR A 3 3.53 16.92 18.09
N LEU A 4 2.60 15.98 18.32
CA LEU A 4 1.22 16.03 17.84
C LEU A 4 0.31 16.82 18.80
N ILE A 5 0.68 18.06 19.11
CA ILE A 5 -0.13 18.92 19.99
C ILE A 5 -1.45 19.35 19.30
N PRO A 6 -2.54 19.61 20.06
CA PRO A 6 -3.85 19.93 19.48
C PRO A 6 -3.83 21.09 18.46
N ALA A 7 -3.02 22.12 18.73
CA ALA A 7 -2.87 23.27 17.82
C ALA A 7 -2.27 22.88 16.45
N HIS A 8 -1.31 21.95 16.44
CA HIS A 8 -0.70 21.45 15.21
C HIS A 8 -1.69 20.61 14.39
N VAL A 9 -2.42 19.71 15.06
CA VAL A 9 -3.45 18.87 14.42
C VAL A 9 -4.54 19.72 13.78
N ALA A 10 -5.06 20.72 14.50
CA ALA A 10 -6.09 21.62 13.99
C ALA A 10 -5.63 22.43 12.76
N GLN A 11 -4.35 22.78 12.68
CA GLN A 11 -3.79 23.51 11.54
C GLN A 11 -3.74 22.64 10.28
N VAL A 12 -3.29 21.38 10.40
CA VAL A 12 -3.18 20.45 9.25
C VAL A 12 -4.56 20.17 8.65
N VAL A 13 -5.58 19.92 9.48
CA VAL A 13 -6.94 19.66 8.96
C VAL A 13 -7.47 20.82 8.11
N LYS A 14 -7.21 22.07 8.51
CA LYS A 14 -7.65 23.26 7.79
C LYS A 14 -6.89 23.51 6.49
N SER A 15 -5.60 23.16 6.42
CA SER A 15 -4.78 23.46 5.25
C SER A 15 -4.99 22.48 4.11
N GLU A 16 -5.44 21.27 4.40
CA GLU A 16 -5.41 20.17 3.46
C GLU A 16 -6.77 20.03 2.71
N VAL A 17 -7.92 19.97 3.41
CA VAL A 17 -9.24 19.67 2.80
C VAL A 17 -9.90 20.93 2.24
N ARG A 18 -9.66 21.27 0.96
CA ARG A 18 -9.98 22.61 0.41
C ARG A 18 -11.25 22.78 -0.44
N THR A 19 -11.63 21.83 -1.30
CA THR A 19 -12.62 22.14 -2.38
C THR A 19 -13.84 21.22 -2.46
N GLY A 20 -13.74 19.96 -2.03
CA GLY A 20 -14.86 19.01 -2.08
C GLY A 20 -15.37 18.60 -3.48
N GLU A 21 -14.76 19.08 -4.58
CA GLU A 21 -15.13 18.76 -5.98
C GLU A 21 -14.65 17.37 -6.46
N ARG A 22 -15.29 16.82 -7.51
CA ARG A 22 -15.03 15.48 -8.07
C ARG A 22 -15.45 15.32 -9.56
N VAL A 23 -14.64 14.65 -10.40
CA VAL A 23 -14.89 14.37 -11.86
C VAL A 23 -14.52 12.91 -12.21
N CYS A 24 -15.28 12.28 -13.12
CA CYS A 24 -15.02 10.94 -13.70
C CYS A 24 -14.33 11.03 -15.07
N VAL A 25 -13.30 10.22 -15.30
CA VAL A 25 -12.46 10.25 -16.52
C VAL A 25 -12.36 8.91 -17.25
N ASN A 26 -13.26 7.98 -16.95
CA ASN A 26 -13.28 6.65 -17.58
C ASN A 26 -13.97 6.73 -18.94
N TRP A 27 -13.40 6.04 -19.94
CA TRP A 27 -14.08 5.76 -21.19
C TRP A 27 -15.15 4.69 -20.98
N GLU A 28 -16.14 4.65 -21.87
CA GLU A 28 -17.23 3.66 -21.83
C GLU A 28 -16.66 2.23 -22.00
N MET A 29 -17.14 1.28 -21.20
CA MET A 29 -16.59 -0.08 -21.12
C MET A 29 -16.76 -0.89 -22.41
N THR A 30 -17.82 -0.63 -23.17
CA THR A 30 -18.17 -1.31 -24.43
C THR A 30 -17.61 -0.62 -25.67
N ARG A 31 -16.89 0.49 -25.51
CA ARG A 31 -16.49 1.34 -26.63
C ARG A 31 -15.32 0.81 -27.46
N LEU A 32 -14.64 -0.23 -26.97
CA LEU A 32 -13.57 -0.91 -27.69
C LEU A 32 -14.08 -2.24 -28.25
N GLU A 33 -14.60 -2.23 -29.47
CA GLU A 33 -15.29 -3.38 -30.07
C GLU A 33 -14.34 -4.53 -30.44
N THR A 34 -13.07 -4.19 -30.72
CA THR A 34 -12.00 -5.12 -31.10
C THR A 34 -10.72 -4.86 -30.30
N PRO A 35 -10.61 -5.38 -29.07
CA PRO A 35 -9.40 -5.23 -28.25
C PRO A 35 -8.18 -5.94 -28.86
N GLY A 36 -7.01 -5.29 -28.76
CA GLY A 36 -5.73 -5.87 -29.21
C GLY A 36 -5.18 -6.97 -28.30
N PHE A 37 -4.01 -7.53 -28.66
CA PHE A 37 -3.29 -8.55 -27.85
C PHE A 37 -4.10 -9.81 -27.51
N ASN A 38 -4.95 -10.26 -28.44
CA ASN A 38 -5.80 -11.45 -28.28
C ASN A 38 -6.75 -11.38 -27.06
N ARG A 39 -7.12 -10.16 -26.63
CA ARG A 39 -8.04 -9.89 -25.52
C ARG A 39 -9.49 -9.98 -26.03
N PHE A 40 -10.41 -10.37 -25.14
CA PHE A 40 -11.84 -10.41 -25.45
C PHE A 40 -12.50 -9.06 -25.13
N ARG A 41 -13.55 -8.69 -25.89
CA ARG A 41 -14.34 -7.47 -25.69
C ARG A 41 -15.15 -7.51 -24.40
N CYS A 42 -15.54 -6.34 -23.89
CA CYS A 42 -16.48 -6.26 -22.78
C CYS A 42 -17.88 -6.75 -23.20
N GLU A 43 -18.51 -7.55 -22.35
CA GLU A 43 -19.88 -8.06 -22.49
C GLU A 43 -20.69 -7.66 -21.25
N HIS A 44 -21.95 -7.24 -21.48
CA HIS A 44 -22.89 -6.80 -20.44
C HIS A 44 -24.27 -7.36 -20.74
N GLU A 45 -24.88 -7.98 -19.73
CA GLU A 45 -26.23 -8.52 -19.76
C GLU A 45 -27.00 -8.07 -18.52
N ILE A 46 -28.26 -7.66 -18.71
CA ILE A 46 -29.18 -7.33 -17.62
C ILE A 46 -30.07 -8.56 -17.40
N VAL A 47 -30.10 -9.09 -16.18
CA VAL A 47 -30.84 -10.31 -15.82
C VAL A 47 -31.88 -10.01 -14.75
N PRO A 48 -33.08 -10.62 -14.80
CA PRO A 48 -34.06 -10.45 -13.73
C PRO A 48 -33.61 -11.21 -12.48
N ILE A 49 -33.92 -10.67 -11.30
CA ILE A 49 -33.67 -11.38 -10.04
C ILE A 49 -34.68 -12.53 -9.91
N PRO A 50 -34.24 -13.77 -9.62
CA PRO A 50 -35.15 -14.89 -9.43
C PRO A 50 -36.18 -14.59 -8.33
N ASN A 51 -37.46 -14.81 -8.63
CA ASN A 51 -38.62 -14.49 -7.80
C ASN A 51 -39.01 -13.00 -7.72
N TYR A 52 -38.38 -12.12 -8.49
CA TYR A 52 -38.70 -10.69 -8.60
C TYR A 52 -38.75 -10.20 -10.06
N GLU A 53 -39.12 -11.08 -10.99
CA GLU A 53 -39.14 -10.81 -12.42
C GLU A 53 -40.05 -9.60 -12.76
N GLY A 54 -39.51 -8.62 -13.50
CA GLY A 54 -40.23 -7.39 -13.84
C GLY A 54 -40.29 -6.33 -12.74
N ILE A 55 -39.77 -6.63 -11.54
CA ILE A 55 -39.71 -5.71 -10.39
C ILE A 55 -38.26 -5.33 -10.08
N ALA A 56 -37.33 -6.28 -10.17
CA ALA A 56 -35.91 -6.07 -9.89
C ALA A 56 -35.01 -6.77 -10.91
N TRP A 57 -33.85 -6.17 -11.16
CA TRP A 57 -32.87 -6.58 -12.15
C TRP A 57 -31.47 -6.52 -11.55
N ASP A 58 -30.62 -7.47 -11.94
CA ASP A 58 -29.19 -7.52 -11.69
C ASP A 58 -28.42 -7.39 -13.03
N ASP A 59 -27.11 -7.14 -12.96
CA ASP A 59 -26.21 -7.06 -14.11
C ASP A 59 -25.16 -8.17 -14.05
N ILE A 60 -24.86 -8.77 -15.20
CA ILE A 60 -23.71 -9.66 -15.39
C ILE A 60 -22.72 -8.98 -16.35
N TRP A 61 -21.49 -8.79 -15.88
CA TRP A 61 -20.39 -8.23 -16.67
C TRP A 61 -19.29 -9.25 -16.88
N ARG A 62 -18.79 -9.36 -18.11
CA ARG A 62 -17.57 -10.08 -18.44
C ARG A 62 -16.66 -9.16 -19.23
N PHE A 63 -15.53 -8.78 -18.65
CA PHE A 63 -14.61 -7.84 -19.32
C PHE A 63 -13.14 -8.19 -19.06
N ASN A 64 -12.30 -7.81 -20.01
CA ASN A 64 -10.86 -7.79 -19.82
C ASN A 64 -10.48 -6.41 -19.25
N PRO A 65 -9.78 -6.31 -18.10
CA PRO A 65 -9.43 -5.03 -17.50
C PRO A 65 -8.49 -4.17 -18.36
N GLN A 66 -7.89 -4.74 -19.42
CA GLN A 66 -7.06 -4.09 -20.41
C GLN A 66 -7.77 -3.85 -21.76
N ALA A 67 -9.10 -3.66 -21.73
CA ALA A 67 -9.94 -3.48 -22.92
C ALA A 67 -10.85 -2.22 -22.86
N SER A 68 -10.53 -1.24 -22.01
CA SER A 68 -11.10 0.12 -22.04
C SER A 68 -10.11 1.07 -21.32
N SER A 69 -10.52 2.26 -20.86
CA SER A 69 -9.70 3.09 -19.97
C SER A 69 -9.14 2.25 -18.81
N GLN A 70 -7.82 2.08 -18.82
CA GLN A 70 -7.12 1.13 -17.95
C GLN A 70 -5.88 1.76 -17.34
N TRP A 71 -5.46 1.22 -16.21
CA TRP A 71 -4.13 1.41 -15.65
C TRP A 71 -3.41 0.07 -15.61
N ASP A 72 -2.22 0.01 -16.20
CA ASP A 72 -1.34 -1.14 -16.08
C ASP A 72 -0.53 -0.99 -14.80
N GLY A 73 -0.87 -1.78 -13.78
CA GLY A 73 -0.12 -1.77 -12.53
C GLY A 73 1.32 -2.27 -12.73
N CYS A 74 2.22 -2.02 -11.78
CA CYS A 74 3.64 -2.44 -11.83
C CYS A 74 3.85 -3.97 -11.88
N ARG A 75 2.76 -4.76 -11.94
CA ARG A 75 2.75 -6.21 -12.19
C ARG A 75 2.40 -6.60 -13.62
N HIS A 76 1.92 -5.67 -14.45
CA HIS A 76 1.52 -5.92 -15.84
C HIS A 76 2.72 -6.30 -16.71
N TYR A 77 3.92 -5.85 -16.32
CA TYR A 77 5.18 -6.16 -16.99
C TYR A 77 6.28 -6.41 -15.96
N SER A 78 7.10 -7.42 -16.20
CA SER A 78 8.20 -7.82 -15.31
C SER A 78 9.56 -7.40 -15.87
N THR A 79 10.55 -7.18 -15.00
CA THR A 79 11.95 -7.04 -15.44
C THR A 79 12.68 -8.38 -15.36
N ASP A 80 13.65 -8.59 -16.26
CA ASP A 80 14.66 -9.64 -16.13
C ASP A 80 15.67 -9.26 -15.03
N MET A 81 16.14 -10.25 -14.28
CA MET A 81 17.10 -10.11 -13.17
C MET A 81 18.53 -10.55 -13.54
N GLY A 82 18.76 -11.01 -14.77
CA GLY A 82 20.08 -11.37 -15.30
C GLY A 82 20.54 -12.80 -14.98
N ASP A 83 19.75 -13.57 -14.23
CA ASP A 83 19.92 -15.00 -13.97
C ASP A 83 18.82 -15.86 -14.61
N GLY A 84 18.00 -15.25 -15.48
CA GLY A 84 16.85 -15.88 -16.12
C GLY A 84 15.57 -15.81 -15.28
N THR A 85 15.62 -15.29 -14.05
CA THR A 85 14.42 -15.00 -13.26
C THR A 85 13.86 -13.62 -13.61
N ARG A 86 12.56 -13.42 -13.35
CA ARG A 86 11.90 -12.12 -13.53
C ARG A 86 11.34 -11.61 -12.21
N ALA A 87 11.40 -10.30 -12.02
CA ALA A 87 10.88 -9.62 -10.84
C ALA A 87 9.77 -8.63 -11.19
N TRP A 88 8.85 -8.47 -10.24
CA TRP A 88 7.76 -7.50 -10.25
C TRP A 88 7.83 -6.63 -8.99
N TYR A 89 7.26 -5.43 -9.04
CA TYR A 89 7.31 -4.46 -7.93
C TYR A 89 6.35 -4.82 -6.77
N GLY A 90 6.80 -4.68 -5.51
CA GLY A 90 5.98 -4.74 -4.28
C GLY A 90 5.81 -6.13 -3.63
N GLY A 91 5.94 -6.23 -2.29
CA GLY A 91 6.02 -7.49 -1.53
C GLY A 91 4.69 -8.11 -1.07
N THR A 92 3.64 -7.31 -0.86
CA THR A 92 2.30 -7.79 -0.43
C THR A 92 1.66 -8.71 -1.46
N LYS A 93 1.85 -8.42 -2.74
CA LYS A 93 1.33 -9.20 -3.87
C LYS A 93 2.20 -10.41 -4.23
N THR A 94 3.52 -10.34 -4.00
CA THR A 94 4.37 -11.53 -3.99
C THR A 94 3.83 -12.50 -2.96
N TRP A 95 3.63 -12.05 -1.71
CA TRP A 95 3.05 -12.87 -0.64
C TRP A 95 1.69 -13.47 -1.03
N GLU A 96 0.76 -12.68 -1.57
CA GLU A 96 -0.53 -13.20 -2.05
C GLU A 96 -0.40 -14.24 -3.17
N SER A 97 0.57 -14.09 -4.07
CA SER A 97 0.82 -15.01 -5.19
C SER A 97 1.58 -16.29 -4.82
N LEU A 98 2.17 -16.36 -3.62
CA LEU A 98 2.83 -17.56 -3.13
C LEU A 98 1.79 -18.63 -2.77
N THR A 99 2.08 -19.88 -3.16
CA THR A 99 1.36 -21.05 -2.64
C THR A 99 1.56 -21.17 -1.13
N LEU A 100 0.74 -21.97 -0.45
CA LEU A 100 0.92 -22.23 0.97
C LEU A 100 2.33 -22.78 1.26
N ASP A 101 2.83 -23.69 0.43
CA ASP A 101 4.18 -24.25 0.58
C ASP A 101 5.27 -23.19 0.46
N GLN A 102 5.13 -22.24 -0.48
CA GLN A 102 6.07 -21.14 -0.65
C GLN A 102 6.02 -20.12 0.50
N LYS A 103 4.83 -19.91 1.10
CA LYS A 103 4.68 -19.09 2.32
C LYS A 103 5.31 -19.79 3.53
N GLU A 104 5.16 -21.11 3.64
CA GLU A 104 5.75 -21.92 4.70
C GLU A 104 7.29 -21.97 4.57
N GLU A 105 7.78 -22.08 3.33
CA GLU A 105 9.20 -21.96 3.02
C GLU A 105 9.72 -20.57 3.39
N TYR A 106 8.98 -19.51 3.04
CA TYR A 106 9.34 -18.15 3.44
C TYR A 106 9.40 -17.98 4.96
N ARG A 107 8.41 -18.53 5.68
CA ARG A 107 8.41 -18.54 7.15
C ARG A 107 9.66 -19.24 7.71
N THR A 108 10.07 -20.35 7.10
CA THR A 108 11.23 -21.15 7.53
C THR A 108 12.56 -20.43 7.25
N GLN A 109 12.67 -19.77 6.10
CA GLN A 109 13.82 -18.96 5.73
C GLN A 109 13.93 -17.68 6.60
N THR A 110 12.80 -17.12 7.07
CA THR A 110 12.77 -16.01 8.05
C THR A 110 13.37 -16.44 9.39
N GLN A 111 12.96 -17.62 9.89
CA GLN A 111 13.46 -18.18 11.16
C GLN A 111 14.97 -18.47 11.12
N THR A 112 15.52 -18.76 9.95
CA THR A 112 16.95 -19.02 9.74
C THR A 112 17.73 -17.78 9.30
N GLN A 113 17.13 -16.58 9.32
CA GLN A 113 17.70 -15.31 8.87
C GLN A 113 18.27 -15.31 7.44
N LYS A 114 17.80 -16.23 6.58
CA LYS A 114 18.29 -16.34 5.20
C LYS A 114 17.56 -15.41 4.22
N HIS A 115 16.53 -14.71 4.68
CA HIS A 115 15.74 -13.84 3.84
C HIS A 115 16.28 -12.44 3.66
N ARG A 116 15.97 -11.90 2.48
CA ARG A 116 16.28 -10.54 2.09
C ARG A 116 14.99 -9.75 1.93
N HIS A 117 14.90 -8.61 2.59
CA HIS A 117 13.79 -7.68 2.45
C HIS A 117 14.33 -6.33 2.02
N SER A 118 13.71 -5.74 1.00
CA SER A 118 13.90 -4.33 0.72
C SER A 118 13.30 -3.49 1.85
N GLY A 119 14.03 -2.48 2.29
CA GLY A 119 13.59 -1.55 3.32
C GLY A 119 14.57 -0.39 3.41
N LEU A 120 14.38 0.49 4.38
CA LEU A 120 15.28 1.63 4.61
C LEU A 120 16.66 1.12 5.06
N ILE A 121 17.73 1.72 4.54
CA ILE A 121 19.10 1.33 4.93
C ILE A 121 19.39 1.74 6.38
N GLN A 122 20.04 0.86 7.15
CA GLN A 122 20.61 1.21 8.45
C GLN A 122 21.82 2.12 8.24
N SER A 123 21.74 3.36 8.71
CA SER A 123 22.89 4.27 8.70
C SER A 123 22.66 5.44 9.64
N GLU A 124 23.76 6.06 10.07
CA GLU A 124 23.73 7.33 10.79
C GLU A 124 22.95 8.40 10.03
N ALA A 125 23.12 8.47 8.70
CA ALA A 125 22.47 9.48 7.87
C ALA A 125 20.93 9.41 7.98
N VAL A 126 20.37 8.19 7.96
CA VAL A 126 18.94 7.96 8.15
C VAL A 126 18.52 8.31 9.58
N ALA A 127 19.28 7.86 10.59
CA ALA A 127 18.99 8.17 11.99
C ALA A 127 18.96 9.69 12.24
N ARG A 128 19.97 10.40 11.74
CA ARG A 128 20.10 11.86 11.81
C ARG A 128 18.94 12.56 11.11
N PHE A 129 18.57 12.12 9.91
CA PHE A 129 17.41 12.65 9.21
C PHE A 129 16.13 12.50 10.05
N MET A 130 15.86 11.33 10.61
CA MET A 130 14.66 11.12 11.44
C MET A 130 14.66 12.01 12.70
N TRP A 131 15.83 12.17 13.32
CA TRP A 131 16.02 13.02 14.49
C TRP A 131 15.80 14.50 14.19
N ASP A 132 16.48 15.03 13.17
CA ASP A 132 16.46 16.46 12.83
C ASP A 132 15.07 16.94 12.39
N TYR A 133 14.30 16.07 11.73
CA TYR A 133 12.93 16.37 11.30
C TYR A 133 11.87 16.03 12.35
N HIS A 134 12.26 15.59 13.54
CA HIS A 134 11.37 15.23 14.65
C HIS A 134 10.23 14.28 14.22
N ILE A 135 10.57 13.26 13.43
CA ILE A 135 9.59 12.30 12.92
C ILE A 135 8.91 11.57 14.08
N VAL A 136 7.57 11.62 14.11
CA VAL A 136 6.77 11.11 15.25
C VAL A 136 6.26 9.69 15.08
N ALA A 137 6.25 9.19 13.86
CA ALA A 137 5.84 7.86 13.45
C ALA A 137 6.37 7.59 12.04
N VAL A 138 6.68 6.34 11.73
CA VAL A 138 7.05 5.90 10.39
C VAL A 138 6.21 4.71 9.98
N ALA A 139 5.94 4.57 8.69
CA ALA A 139 5.26 3.41 8.15
C ALA A 139 5.74 3.08 6.73
N GLY A 140 5.73 1.80 6.38
CA GLY A 140 6.01 1.32 5.03
C GLY A 140 5.14 0.12 4.66
N ASP A 141 5.15 -0.21 3.37
CA ASP A 141 4.47 -1.37 2.78
C ASP A 141 5.37 -2.63 2.74
N GLY A 142 6.61 -2.52 3.21
CA GLY A 142 7.55 -3.62 3.39
C GLY A 142 7.22 -4.51 4.58
N VAL A 143 7.74 -5.75 4.55
CA VAL A 143 7.64 -6.73 5.65
C VAL A 143 8.42 -6.27 6.87
N SER A 144 9.52 -5.57 6.66
CA SER A 144 10.18 -4.79 7.70
C SER A 144 10.37 -3.35 7.25
N PHE A 145 10.39 -2.42 8.20
CA PHE A 145 10.69 -1.02 7.93
C PHE A 145 12.12 -0.82 7.40
N GLU A 146 13.08 -1.55 7.95
CA GLU A 146 14.49 -1.50 7.55
C GLU A 146 14.88 -2.70 6.67
N VAL A 147 15.89 -2.53 5.83
CA VAL A 147 16.40 -3.59 4.94
C VAL A 147 16.88 -4.78 5.77
N ARG A 148 16.62 -6.00 5.28
CA ARG A 148 17.14 -7.24 5.89
C ARG A 148 17.93 -8.06 4.87
N PRO A 149 19.02 -8.76 5.27
CA PRO A 149 19.70 -8.62 6.56
C PRO A 149 20.25 -7.20 6.75
N ASN A 150 20.52 -6.82 8.00
CA ASN A 150 21.04 -5.49 8.30
C ASN A 150 22.32 -5.24 7.51
N ARG A 151 22.47 -4.03 6.98
CA ARG A 151 23.73 -3.63 6.33
C ARG A 151 24.74 -3.06 7.31
N ASP A 152 24.25 -2.55 8.43
CA ASP A 152 25.04 -2.02 9.53
C ASP A 152 24.29 -2.28 10.84
N ASP A 153 24.87 -3.08 11.73
CA ASP A 153 24.23 -3.50 12.97
C ASP A 153 24.28 -2.42 14.07
N ASP A 154 25.17 -1.43 13.95
CA ASP A 154 25.28 -0.32 14.90
C ASP A 154 24.11 0.68 14.74
N TRP A 155 23.43 0.63 13.58
CA TRP A 155 22.36 1.55 13.20
C TRP A 155 21.00 0.87 13.03
N SER A 156 20.67 -0.11 13.87
CA SER A 156 19.34 -0.76 13.84
C SER A 156 18.20 0.24 14.04
N MET A 157 17.37 0.43 13.02
CA MET A 157 16.25 1.38 13.07
C MET A 157 15.21 0.99 14.12
N HIS A 158 14.96 -0.31 14.31
CA HIS A 158 14.07 -0.80 15.36
C HIS A 158 14.49 -0.35 16.76
N HIS A 159 15.79 -0.44 17.08
CA HIS A 159 16.29 -0.03 18.40
C HIS A 159 16.16 1.47 18.62
N TYR A 160 16.61 2.28 17.66
CA TYR A 160 16.54 3.74 17.78
C TYR A 160 15.10 4.24 17.82
N CYS A 161 14.23 3.75 16.93
CA CYS A 161 12.84 4.20 16.88
C CYS A 161 12.06 3.76 18.12
N LEU A 162 12.03 2.45 18.44
CA LEU A 162 11.12 1.94 19.48
C LEU A 162 11.66 2.16 20.90
N ALA A 163 12.87 1.67 21.19
CA ALA A 163 13.44 1.72 22.54
C ALA A 163 14.10 3.07 22.85
N GLY A 164 14.73 3.69 21.85
CA GLY A 164 15.41 4.97 22.01
C GLY A 164 14.45 6.16 22.04
N TRP A 165 13.78 6.42 20.93
CA TRP A 165 13.03 7.67 20.71
C TRP A 165 11.53 7.56 21.00
N GLY A 166 10.99 6.35 21.13
CA GLY A 166 9.56 6.13 21.27
C GLY A 166 8.76 6.52 20.01
N VAL A 167 9.36 6.33 18.84
CA VAL A 167 8.76 6.48 17.52
C VAL A 167 8.17 5.13 17.09
N PRO A 168 6.84 5.00 16.97
CA PRO A 168 6.21 3.77 16.50
C PRO A 168 6.54 3.52 15.03
N ILE A 169 6.69 2.24 14.69
CA ILE A 169 6.93 1.73 13.34
C ILE A 169 5.67 1.02 12.85
N GLY A 170 5.25 1.34 11.62
CA GLY A 170 4.24 0.62 10.86
C GLY A 170 4.88 -0.20 9.74
N GLU A 171 4.51 -1.47 9.65
CA GLU A 171 4.98 -2.38 8.60
C GLU A 171 3.76 -2.96 7.87
N MET A 172 3.95 -3.32 6.60
CA MET A 172 2.90 -3.91 5.75
C MET A 172 1.64 -3.03 5.59
N PHE A 173 1.80 -1.71 5.50
CA PHE A 173 0.69 -0.82 5.14
C PHE A 173 0.32 -1.02 3.66
N ASP A 174 -0.97 -1.06 3.33
CA ASP A 174 -1.41 -0.96 1.94
C ASP A 174 -1.42 0.52 1.52
N LEU A 175 -0.39 0.92 0.78
CA LEU A 175 -0.17 2.30 0.33
C LEU A 175 -0.56 2.52 -1.13
N GLU A 176 -1.06 1.51 -1.85
CA GLU A 176 -1.29 1.57 -3.30
C GLU A 176 -2.29 2.68 -3.66
N ARG A 177 -3.48 2.65 -3.02
CA ARG A 177 -4.52 3.67 -3.21
C ARG A 177 -4.09 5.07 -2.78
N LEU A 178 -3.26 5.15 -1.74
CA LEU A 178 -2.74 6.43 -1.25
C LEU A 178 -1.74 7.04 -2.24
N ALA A 179 -0.83 6.23 -2.78
CA ALA A 179 0.15 6.66 -3.76
C ALA A 179 -0.51 7.19 -5.04
N ASP A 180 -1.57 6.54 -5.51
CA ASP A 180 -2.35 7.00 -6.67
C ASP A 180 -3.03 8.35 -6.41
N LEU A 181 -3.60 8.52 -5.22
CA LEU A 181 -4.24 9.77 -4.82
C LEU A 181 -3.21 10.91 -4.69
N CYS A 182 -2.02 10.63 -4.15
CA CYS A 182 -0.93 11.61 -4.06
C CYS A 182 -0.51 12.11 -5.45
N LYS A 183 -0.25 11.18 -6.38
CA LYS A 183 0.13 11.49 -7.76
C LYS A 183 -0.95 12.33 -8.45
N LYS A 184 -2.22 11.92 -8.31
CA LYS A 184 -3.37 12.63 -8.90
C LYS A 184 -3.48 14.07 -8.40
N LEU A 185 -3.30 14.28 -7.10
CA LEU A 185 -3.40 15.60 -6.48
C LEU A 185 -2.10 16.40 -6.57
N ASN A 186 -1.04 15.80 -7.16
CA ASN A 186 0.33 16.31 -7.14
C ASN A 186 0.74 16.78 -5.73
N ARG A 187 0.39 15.98 -4.72
CA ARG A 187 0.51 16.32 -3.31
C ARG A 187 0.81 15.08 -2.48
N TRP A 188 1.87 15.15 -1.67
CA TRP A 188 2.32 14.05 -0.80
C TRP A 188 2.19 14.39 0.69
N THR A 189 1.49 15.49 0.98
CA THR A 189 1.11 15.89 2.33
C THR A 189 -0.40 15.76 2.47
N PHE A 190 -0.83 15.17 3.57
CA PHE A 190 -2.23 14.92 3.88
C PHE A 190 -2.34 14.70 5.38
N PHE A 191 -3.56 14.84 5.90
CA PHE A 191 -3.85 14.52 7.29
C PHE A 191 -3.93 13.00 7.46
N VAL A 192 -3.23 12.46 8.46
CA VAL A 192 -3.30 11.02 8.80
C VAL A 192 -3.93 10.87 10.17
N THR A 193 -4.89 9.96 10.27
CA THR A 193 -5.45 9.50 11.54
C THR A 193 -5.22 7.99 11.68
N SER A 194 -4.79 7.55 12.85
CA SER A 194 -4.58 6.14 13.18
C SER A 194 -4.98 5.92 14.64
N SER A 195 -5.85 4.96 14.88
CA SER A 195 -6.40 4.69 16.22
C SER A 195 -6.22 3.21 16.58
N PRO A 196 -5.05 2.84 17.14
CA PRO A 196 -4.80 1.50 17.65
C PRO A 196 -5.88 1.02 18.63
N LEU A 197 -6.02 -0.29 18.75
CA LEU A 197 -6.93 -0.90 19.71
C LEU A 197 -6.57 -0.48 21.13
N ASN A 198 -7.57 -0.12 21.92
CA ASN A 198 -7.42 0.19 23.34
C ASN A 198 -7.30 -1.11 24.15
N HIS A 199 -6.15 -1.79 24.02
CA HIS A 199 -5.86 -3.05 24.71
C HIS A 199 -4.67 -2.88 25.67
N PRO A 200 -4.86 -3.01 27.00
CA PRO A 200 -3.79 -2.83 27.95
C PRO A 200 -2.72 -3.91 27.77
N ARG A 201 -1.44 -3.52 27.90
CA ARG A 201 -0.25 -4.39 27.77
C ARG A 201 0.01 -4.95 26.35
N GLY A 202 -0.72 -4.47 25.33
CA GLY A 202 -0.39 -4.78 23.94
C GLY A 202 0.99 -4.23 23.57
N VAL A 203 1.81 -5.05 22.91
CA VAL A 203 3.12 -4.65 22.35
C VAL A 203 3.01 -4.23 20.87
N SER A 204 1.85 -4.46 20.25
CA SER A 204 1.50 -4.04 18.89
C SER A 204 -0.03 -3.96 18.75
N SER A 205 -0.51 -3.36 17.66
CA SER A 205 -1.93 -3.28 17.32
C SER A 205 -2.09 -3.08 15.81
N PRO A 206 -3.18 -3.58 15.21
CA PRO A 206 -3.64 -3.11 13.91
C PRO A 206 -3.74 -1.56 13.91
N PRO A 207 -3.41 -0.90 12.80
CA PRO A 207 -3.20 0.56 12.81
C PRO A 207 -4.50 1.37 12.75
N ASN A 208 -5.59 0.84 12.16
CA ASN A 208 -6.83 1.58 11.90
C ASN A 208 -6.54 3.00 11.33
N CYS A 209 -5.80 3.04 10.22
CA CYS A 209 -5.20 4.25 9.67
C CYS A 209 -5.97 4.76 8.44
N MET A 210 -6.15 6.07 8.34
CA MET A 210 -6.73 6.75 7.18
C MET A 210 -5.92 8.00 6.81
N ALA A 211 -5.81 8.25 5.50
CA ALA A 211 -5.24 9.47 4.94
C ALA A 211 -6.34 10.36 4.35
N LEU A 212 -6.30 11.67 4.64
CA LEU A 212 -7.30 12.67 4.28
C LEU A 212 -6.61 13.85 3.60
N PHE A 213 -6.99 14.13 2.35
CA PHE A 213 -6.41 15.20 1.54
C PHE A 213 -7.15 16.51 1.64
#